data_AF-A0A951PL79-F1
#
_entry.id   AF-A0A951PL79-F1
#
_cell.length_a   1.000
_cell.length_b   1.000
_cell.length_c   1.000
_cell.angle_alpha   90.00
_cell.angle_beta   90.00
_cell.angle_gamma   90.00
#
_symmetry.space_group_name_H-M   'P 1'
#
loop_
_entity.id
_entity.type
_entity.pdbx_description
1 polymer ?
#
loop_
_entity_poly.entity_id
_entity_poly.type
_entity_poly.pdbx_seq_one_letter_code
_entity_poly.pdbx_strand_id
1 'polypeptide(L)' 'MTDEEIDYSYIPPLTEEFFEKAVLRVPAAQADNLIQLDPEVMAWFRSQGAEYRSLINSVLRRYMENSSGRQSV' A
#
# COMPACT_ATOMS: atom_id res chain seq x y z
N MET A 1 4.11 -22.99 -27.09
CA MET A 1 4.02 -22.71 -25.65
C MET A 1 2.59 -22.33 -25.35
N THR A 2 1.78 -23.37 -25.22
CA THR A 2 0.44 -23.29 -24.65
C THR A 2 0.52 -23.72 -23.19
N ASP A 3 -0.48 -23.36 -22.39
CA ASP A 3 -0.49 -23.69 -20.97
C ASP A 3 -0.52 -25.21 -20.73
N GLU A 4 -1.04 -25.98 -21.69
CA GLU A 4 -1.06 -27.45 -21.67
C GLU A 4 0.33 -28.09 -21.81
N GLU A 5 1.33 -27.33 -22.27
CA GLU A 5 2.72 -27.79 -22.42
C GLU A 5 3.55 -27.59 -21.13
N ILE A 6 2.98 -27.01 -20.06
CA ILE A 6 3.67 -26.74 -18.80
C ILE A 6 3.68 -28.00 -17.90
N ASP A 7 4.86 -28.46 -17.52
CA ASP A 7 5.03 -29.59 -16.61
C ASP A 7 4.94 -29.14 -15.13
N TYR A 8 3.90 -29.63 -14.44
CA TYR A 8 3.65 -29.38 -13.02
C TYR A 8 4.06 -30.55 -12.11
N SER A 9 4.79 -31.56 -12.62
CA SER A 9 5.17 -32.75 -11.86
C SER A 9 5.94 -32.44 -10.56
N TYR A 10 6.73 -31.36 -10.55
CA TYR A 10 7.49 -30.90 -9.39
C TYR A 10 6.73 -29.93 -8.48
N ILE A 11 5.65 -29.32 -8.99
CA ILE A 11 4.87 -28.29 -8.29
C ILE A 11 3.39 -28.53 -8.64
N PRO A 12 2.75 -29.54 -8.01
CA PRO A 12 1.36 -29.83 -8.30
C PRO A 12 0.47 -28.63 -7.95
N PRO A 13 -0.67 -28.47 -8.64
CA PRO A 13 -1.60 -27.39 -8.36
C PRO A 13 -2.14 -27.47 -6.93
N LEU A 14 -2.38 -26.30 -6.33
CA LEU A 14 -2.97 -26.20 -5.00
C LEU A 14 -4.43 -26.67 -5.05
N THR A 15 -4.81 -27.54 -4.12
CA THR A 15 -6.16 -28.10 -4.03
C THR A 15 -7.09 -27.23 -3.19
N GLU A 16 -8.40 -27.45 -3.30
CA GLU A 16 -9.38 -26.80 -2.42
C GLU A 16 -9.09 -27.09 -0.94
N GLU A 17 -8.75 -28.33 -0.61
CA GLU A 17 -8.38 -28.76 0.76
C GLU A 17 -7.16 -28.00 1.32
N PHE A 18 -6.24 -27.57 0.45
CA PHE A 18 -5.12 -26.71 0.84
C PHE A 18 -5.64 -25.33 1.27
N PHE A 19 -6.54 -24.73 0.48
CA PHE A 19 -7.12 -23.42 0.77
C PHE A 19 -8.05 -23.44 1.99
N GLU A 20 -8.80 -24.53 2.22
CA GLU A 20 -9.63 -24.72 3.42
C GLU A 20 -8.82 -24.64 4.72
N LYS A 21 -7.56 -25.09 4.69
CA LYS A 21 -6.64 -25.11 5.84
C LYS A 21 -5.63 -23.96 5.82
N ALA A 22 -5.61 -23.15 4.76
CA ALA A 22 -4.66 -22.08 4.61
C ALA A 22 -4.95 -20.97 5.62
N VAL A 23 -3.89 -20.47 6.27
CA VAL A 23 -4.00 -19.30 7.15
C VAL A 23 -3.59 -18.08 6.35
N LEU A 24 -4.52 -17.15 6.13
CA LEU A 24 -4.21 -15.86 5.54
C LEU A 24 -3.24 -15.09 6.45
N ARG A 25 -2.05 -14.77 5.93
CA ARG A 25 -1.06 -13.93 6.60
C ARG A 25 -1.03 -12.57 5.89
N VAL A 26 -1.72 -11.60 6.47
CA VAL A 26 -1.57 -10.20 6.06
C VAL A 26 -0.27 -9.66 6.67
N PRO A 27 0.66 -9.08 5.88
CA PRO A 27 1.87 -8.48 6.43
C PRO A 27 1.51 -7.37 7.43
N ALA A 28 1.88 -7.56 8.71
CA ALA A 28 1.49 -6.67 9.80
C ALA A 28 2.07 -5.25 9.70
N ALA A 29 3.02 -5.00 8.80
CA ALA A 29 3.76 -3.74 8.74
C ALA A 29 3.11 -2.62 7.90
N GLN A 30 2.02 -2.89 7.17
CA GLN A 30 1.40 -1.87 6.29
C GLN A 30 0.10 -1.27 6.84
N ALA A 31 -0.49 -1.84 7.89
CA ALA A 31 -1.81 -1.43 8.36
C ALA A 31 -1.77 -0.20 9.30
N ASP A 32 -0.66 0.05 10.00
CA ASP A 32 -0.63 1.04 11.08
C ASP A 32 -0.51 2.51 10.61
N ASN A 33 -0.28 2.75 9.30
CA ASN A 33 -0.04 4.08 8.75
C ASN A 33 -1.20 4.62 7.88
N LEU A 34 -2.42 4.13 8.10
CA LEU A 34 -3.60 4.61 7.37
C LEU A 34 -4.09 5.95 7.93
N ILE A 35 -3.72 7.04 7.27
CA ILE A 35 -4.26 8.38 7.55
C ILE A 35 -5.59 8.54 6.81
N GLN A 36 -6.64 8.91 7.53
CA GLN A 36 -7.88 9.37 6.89
C GLN A 36 -7.68 10.80 6.39
N LEU A 37 -7.99 11.02 5.11
CA LEU A 37 -7.98 12.33 4.46
C LEU A 37 -9.39 12.64 3.99
N ASP A 38 -9.79 13.90 4.08
CA ASP A 38 -11.06 14.35 3.54
C ASP A 38 -11.16 14.02 2.03
N PRO A 39 -12.33 13.59 1.54
CA PRO A 39 -12.51 13.19 0.14
C PRO A 39 -12.09 14.28 -0.85
N GLU A 40 -12.34 15.55 -0.52
CA GLU A 40 -11.97 16.70 -1.35
C GLU A 40 -10.45 16.92 -1.41
N VAL A 41 -9.75 16.74 -0.29
CA VAL A 41 -8.29 16.84 -0.22
C VAL A 41 -7.66 15.71 -1.04
N MET A 42 -8.17 14.49 -0.90
CA MET A 42 -7.74 13.35 -1.70
C MET A 42 -7.99 13.58 -3.21
N ALA A 43 -9.14 14.13 -3.59
CA ALA A 43 -9.44 14.44 -4.98
C ALA A 43 -8.49 15.49 -5.55
N TRP A 44 -8.16 16.52 -4.76
CA TRP A 44 -7.19 17.53 -5.15
C TRP A 44 -5.79 16.94 -5.37
N PHE A 45 -5.29 16.08 -4.46
CA PHE A 45 -3.98 15.45 -4.65
C PHE A 45 -3.96 14.52 -5.86
N ARG A 46 -5.03 13.76 -6.12
CA ARG A 46 -5.15 12.90 -7.31
C ARG A 46 -5.15 13.68 -8.62
N SER A 47 -5.67 14.91 -8.64
CA SER A 47 -5.64 15.75 -9.84
C SER A 47 -4.22 16.22 -10.21
N GLN A 48 -3.28 16.17 -9.26
CA GLN A 48 -1.87 16.53 -9.49
C GLN A 48 -1.05 15.43 -10.20
N GLY A 49 -1.61 14.24 -10.41
CA GLY A 49 -1.00 13.16 -11.19
C GLY A 49 -0.71 11.87 -10.41
N ALA A 50 0.02 10.94 -11.04
CA ALA A 50 0.24 9.58 -10.55
C ALA A 50 0.98 9.52 -9.20
N GLU A 51 1.82 10.51 -8.91
CA GLU A 51 2.68 10.56 -7.72
C GLU A 51 2.01 11.24 -6.50
N TYR A 52 0.68 11.29 -6.45
CA TYR A 52 -0.08 12.00 -5.42
C TYR A 52 0.25 11.55 -3.98
N ARG A 53 0.61 10.27 -3.78
CA ARG A 53 1.05 9.76 -2.46
C ARG A 53 2.38 10.35 -2.02
N SER A 54 3.34 10.49 -2.94
CA SER A 54 4.64 11.11 -2.67
C SER A 54 4.48 12.60 -2.39
N LEU A 55 3.56 13.26 -3.10
CA LEU A 55 3.23 14.66 -2.91
C LEU A 55 2.60 14.92 -1.52
N ILE A 56 1.65 14.09 -1.09
CA ILE A 56 1.07 14.15 0.27
C ILE A 56 2.18 14.10 1.33
N ASN A 57 3.08 13.10 1.24
CA ASN A 57 4.19 12.96 2.18
C ASN A 57 5.14 14.18 2.18
N SER A 58 5.42 14.74 1.01
CA SER A 58 6.29 15.92 0.88
C SER A 58 5.68 17.16 1.52
N VAL A 59 4.37 17.36 1.36
CA VAL A 59 3.64 18.46 2.00
C VAL A 59 3.65 18.32 3.52
N LEU A 60 3.36 17.13 4.04
CA LEU A 60 3.36 16.87 5.48
C LEU A 60 4.74 17.10 6.12
N ARG A 61 5.83 16.69 5.46
CA ARG A 61 7.21 16.95 5.92
C ARG A 61 7.52 18.44 6.02
N ARG A 62 7.20 19.21 4.99
CA ARG A 62 7.41 20.67 5.00
C ARG A 62 6.61 21.36 6.10
N TYR A 63 5.38 20.91 6.34
CA TYR A 63 4.57 21.42 7.45
C TYR A 63 5.24 21.13 8.81
N MET A 64 5.71 19.88 9.01
CA MET A 64 6.44 19.51 10.22
C MET A 64 7.67 20.40 10.45
N GLU A 65 8.54 20.53 9.46
CA GLU A 65 9.76 21.36 9.52
C GLU A 65 9.45 22.82 9.90
N ASN A 66 8.44 23.41 9.27
CA ASN A 66 8.01 24.79 9.54
C ASN A 66 7.37 24.95 10.93
N SER A 67 6.74 23.90 11.45
CA SER A 67 6.11 23.89 12.78
C SER A 67 7.12 23.68 13.91
N SER A 68 8.15 22.86 13.69
CA SER A 68 9.22 22.60 14.65
C SER A 68 10.10 23.83 14.88
N GLY A 69 10.25 24.70 13.86
CA GLY A 69 10.90 26.00 14.01
C GLY A 69 10.15 27.03 14.87
N ARG A 70 8.89 26.76 15.24
CA ARG A 70 8.04 27.62 16.09
C ARG A 70 7.97 27.21 17.56
N GLN A 71 8.50 26.04 17.92
CA GLN A 71 8.41 25.48 19.28
C GLN A 71 9.68 25.67 20.13
N SER A 72 10.65 26.47 19.66
CA SER A 72 11.85 26.83 20.41
C SER A 72 11.82 28.32 20.77
N VAL A 73 10.88 28.74 21.62
CA VAL A 73 10.92 30.03 22.34
C VAL A 73 10.39 29.81 23.75
#